data_AF-A0A957VN09-F1
#
_entry.id   AF-A0A957VN09-F1
#
_cell.length_a   1.000
_cell.length_b   1.000
_cell.length_c   1.000
_cell.angle_alpha   90.00
_cell.angle_beta   90.00
_cell.angle_gamma   90.00
#
_symmetry.space_group_name_H-M   'P 1'
#
loop_
_entity.id
_entity.type
_entity.pdbx_description
1 polymer ?
#
loop_
_entity_poly.entity_id
_entity_poly.type
_entity_poly.pdbx_seq_one_letter_code
_entity_poly.pdbx_strand_id
1 'polypeptide(L)'
;HELLCLLRLLETPELPDDVRLHLLALLRPVVARTVVTDPAGWRGYGLQPLDVATTPASPFAAAMDDALDLNLIFHMAQQDDDGAWRPAWSWGDSYAAAWPAARQAWSGVLTVNALRTLAAFDRLQPDTE
;
A
#
# COMPACT_ATOMS: atom_id res chain seq x y z
N HIS A 1 5.33 0.10 11.91
CA HIS A 1 4.05 -0.63 12.03
C HIS A 1 2.94 0.29 12.58
N GLU A 2 3.32 1.22 13.45
CA GLU A 2 2.50 2.19 14.17
C GLU A 2 1.86 3.24 13.25
N LEU A 3 2.61 3.74 12.26
CA LEU A 3 2.09 4.72 11.29
C LEU A 3 0.87 4.16 10.55
N LEU A 4 0.94 2.92 10.04
CA LEU A 4 -0.18 2.28 9.34
C LEU A 4 -1.41 2.11 10.25
N CYS A 5 -1.21 1.80 11.54
CA CYS A 5 -2.32 1.75 12.50
C CYS A 5 -2.97 3.13 12.69
N LEU A 6 -2.18 4.20 12.78
CA LEU A 6 -2.70 5.57 12.92
C LEU A 6 -3.38 6.06 11.64
N LEU A 7 -2.88 5.68 10.47
CA LEU A 7 -3.53 5.96 9.18
C LEU A 7 -4.89 5.26 9.11
N ARG A 8 -4.99 4.01 9.56
CA ARG A 8 -6.26 3.28 9.61
C ARG A 8 -7.25 3.91 10.60
N LEU A 9 -6.77 4.39 11.75
CA LEU A 9 -7.60 5.16 12.68
C LEU A 9 -8.11 6.44 12.01
N LEU A 10 -7.23 7.15 11.30
CA LEU A 10 -7.56 8.36 10.57
C LEU A 10 -8.61 8.14 9.46
N GLU A 11 -8.65 6.96 8.86
CA GLU A 11 -9.65 6.57 7.85
C GLU A 11 -10.99 6.12 8.46
N THR A 12 -11.09 6.00 9.78
CA THR A 12 -12.31 5.53 10.45
C THR A 12 -13.43 6.58 10.28
N PRO A 13 -14.60 6.23 9.71
CA PRO A 13 -15.70 7.18 9.47
C PRO A 13 -16.21 7.84 10.74
N GLU A 14 -16.27 7.10 11.85
CA GLU A 14 -16.82 7.55 13.13
C GLU A 14 -15.84 8.38 13.97
N LEU A 15 -14.61 8.60 13.48
CA LEU A 15 -13.63 9.43 14.19
C LEU A 15 -14.10 10.90 14.22
N PRO A 16 -14.21 11.54 15.40
CA PRO A 16 -14.59 12.94 15.52
C PRO A 16 -13.68 13.86 14.70
N ASP A 17 -14.25 14.87 14.05
CA ASP A 17 -13.52 15.72 13.10
C ASP A 17 -12.38 16.51 13.75
N ASP A 18 -12.55 16.96 14.99
CA ASP A 18 -11.50 17.64 15.75
C ASP A 18 -10.29 16.73 15.99
N VAL A 19 -10.55 15.47 16.36
CA VAL A 19 -9.52 14.44 16.53
C VAL A 19 -8.88 14.09 15.17
N ARG A 20 -9.68 13.95 14.11
CA ARG A 20 -9.20 13.68 12.75
C ARG A 20 -8.26 14.77 12.26
N LEU A 21 -8.65 16.04 12.41
CA LEU A 21 -7.84 17.19 12.02
C LEU A 21 -6.55 17.28 12.84
N HIS A 22 -6.62 17.02 14.15
CA HIS A 22 -5.45 16.97 15.00
C HIS A 22 -4.48 15.86 14.59
N LEU A 23 -4.98 14.63 14.36
CA LEU A 23 -4.17 13.51 13.88
C LEU A 23 -3.57 13.80 12.50
N LEU A 24 -4.32 14.39 11.57
CA LEU A 24 -3.78 14.80 10.27
C LEU A 24 -2.59 15.74 10.42
N ALA A 25 -2.72 16.78 11.25
CA ALA A 25 -1.64 17.74 11.49
C ALA A 25 -0.39 17.06 12.05
N LEU A 26 -0.55 16.09 12.95
CA LEU A 26 0.56 15.31 13.50
C LEU A 26 1.17 14.34 12.48
N LEU A 27 0.35 13.69 11.66
CA LEU A 27 0.80 12.63 10.75
C LEU A 27 1.44 13.15 9.47
N ARG A 28 1.06 14.32 8.96
CA ARG A 28 1.67 14.92 7.75
C ARG A 28 3.21 14.92 7.77
N PRO A 29 3.89 15.49 8.78
CA PRO A 29 5.36 15.46 8.83
C PRO A 29 5.93 14.07 9.13
N VAL A 30 5.13 13.12 9.61
CA VAL A 30 5.53 11.72 9.83
C VAL A 30 5.55 10.97 8.51
N VAL A 31 4.50 11.11 7.72
CA VAL A 31 4.41 10.53 6.38
C VAL A 31 5.55 11.05 5.50
N ALA A 32 5.75 12.37 5.47
CA ALA A 32 6.76 13.00 4.62
C ALA A 32 8.20 12.53 4.88
N ARG A 33 8.52 12.09 6.11
CA ARG A 33 9.87 11.61 6.47
C ARG A 33 10.02 10.08 6.41
N THR A 34 8.91 9.34 6.42
CA THR A 34 8.91 7.88 6.58
C THR A 34 8.68 7.17 5.25
N VAL A 35 7.91 7.79 4.35
CA VAL A 35 7.63 7.23 3.03
C VAL A 35 8.84 7.41 2.13
N VAL A 36 9.28 6.31 1.53
CA VAL A 36 10.33 6.30 0.50
C VAL A 36 9.68 6.72 -0.80
N THR A 37 9.96 7.93 -1.28
CA THR A 37 9.41 8.45 -2.55
C THR A 37 10.31 8.19 -3.75
N ASP A 38 11.57 7.82 -3.55
CA ASP A 38 12.51 7.45 -4.61
C ASP A 38 12.29 6.00 -5.07
N PRO A 39 11.99 5.76 -6.37
CA PRO A 39 11.84 4.42 -6.93
C PRO A 39 12.99 3.46 -6.66
N ALA A 40 14.23 3.96 -6.56
CA ALA A 40 15.39 3.13 -6.28
C ALA A 40 15.31 2.43 -4.91
N GLY A 41 14.55 2.98 -3.97
CA GLY A 41 14.41 2.47 -2.61
C GLY A 41 13.25 1.47 -2.41
N TRP A 42 12.32 1.32 -3.36
CA TRP A 42 11.07 0.57 -3.14
C TRP A 42 11.24 -0.94 -2.99
N ARG A 43 12.33 -1.51 -3.52
CA ARG A 43 12.66 -2.94 -3.28
C ARG A 43 13.21 -3.19 -1.88
N GLY A 44 13.58 -2.14 -1.16
CA GLY A 44 14.13 -2.20 0.18
C GLY A 44 13.06 -2.25 1.27
N TYR A 45 13.52 -2.13 2.51
CA TYR A 45 12.65 -2.00 3.66
C TYR A 45 12.21 -0.54 3.80
N GLY A 46 10.93 -0.26 3.63
CA GLY A 46 10.36 1.07 3.77
C GLY A 46 8.90 1.11 3.36
N LEU A 47 8.18 2.14 3.82
CA LEU A 47 6.82 2.41 3.34
C LEU A 47 6.90 3.08 1.98
N GLN A 48 6.13 2.59 1.03
CA GLN A 48 5.97 3.17 -0.31
C GLN A 48 4.77 4.12 -0.34
N PRO A 49 4.66 5.00 -1.35
CA PRO A 49 3.54 5.92 -1.47
C PRO A 49 2.15 5.23 -1.39
N LEU A 50 1.97 4.09 -2.07
CA LEU A 50 0.69 3.37 -2.07
C LEU A 50 0.38 2.68 -0.73
N ASP A 51 1.35 2.50 0.18
CA ASP A 51 1.07 1.99 1.53
C ASP A 51 0.35 3.04 2.40
N VAL A 52 0.44 4.32 2.03
CA VAL A 52 -0.11 5.46 2.80
C VAL A 52 -1.23 6.19 2.05
N ALA A 53 -1.23 6.13 0.73
CA ALA A 53 -2.27 6.73 -0.11
C ALA A 53 -2.79 5.68 -1.11
N THR A 54 -3.72 4.84 -0.63
CA THR A 54 -4.37 3.78 -1.42
C THR A 54 -5.48 4.29 -2.34
N THR A 55 -5.86 5.57 -2.22
CA THR A 55 -6.84 6.23 -3.09
C THR A 55 -6.40 7.68 -3.39
N PRO A 56 -6.86 8.26 -4.51
CA PRO A 56 -6.63 9.68 -4.83
C PRO A 56 -7.18 10.64 -3.76
N ALA A 57 -8.21 10.22 -3.02
CA ALA A 57 -8.83 11.01 -1.96
C ALA A 57 -8.01 11.04 -0.65
N SER A 58 -6.91 10.29 -0.57
CA SER A 58 -6.04 10.29 0.61
C SER A 58 -5.52 11.71 0.90
N PRO A 59 -5.56 12.17 2.16
CA PRO A 59 -5.08 13.50 2.55
C PRO A 59 -3.55 13.66 2.36
N PHE A 60 -2.84 12.58 2.06
CA PHE A 60 -1.41 12.54 1.77
C PHE A 60 -1.09 12.45 0.27
N ALA A 61 -2.09 12.18 -0.60
CA ALA A 61 -1.85 11.93 -2.02
C ALA A 61 -1.21 13.11 -2.74
N ALA A 62 -1.80 14.30 -2.60
CA ALA A 62 -1.31 15.51 -3.27
C ALA A 62 0.14 15.88 -2.93
N ALA A 63 0.66 15.49 -1.76
CA ALA A 63 2.04 15.77 -1.37
C ALA A 63 3.05 14.80 -2.00
N MET A 64 2.58 13.71 -2.62
CA MET A 64 3.38 12.64 -3.19
C MET A 64 2.95 12.33 -4.63
N ASP A 65 2.28 13.25 -5.33
CA ASP A 65 1.60 13.00 -6.62
C ASP A 65 2.52 12.30 -7.65
N ASP A 66 3.67 12.91 -7.97
CA ASP A 66 4.67 12.31 -8.88
C ASP A 66 5.16 10.93 -8.40
N ALA A 67 5.40 10.79 -7.10
CA ALA A 67 5.88 9.54 -6.52
C ALA A 67 4.80 8.45 -6.51
N LEU A 68 3.52 8.81 -6.37
CA LEU A 68 2.38 7.91 -6.44
C LEU A 68 2.21 7.36 -7.85
N ASP A 69 2.29 8.21 -8.87
CA ASP A 69 2.20 7.77 -10.26
C ASP A 69 3.32 6.79 -10.62
N LEU A 70 4.55 7.10 -10.21
CA LEU A 70 5.68 6.19 -10.38
C LEU A 70 5.50 4.91 -9.56
N ASN A 71 4.94 4.99 -8.35
CA ASN A 71 4.72 3.83 -7.50
C ASN A 71 3.61 2.92 -8.02
N LEU A 72 2.57 3.47 -8.67
CA LEU A 72 1.55 2.70 -9.39
C LEU A 72 2.18 1.89 -10.53
N ILE A 73 3.03 2.51 -11.35
CA ILE A 73 3.74 1.81 -12.44
C ILE A 73 4.61 0.69 -11.86
N PHE A 74 5.37 0.99 -10.82
CA PHE A 74 6.20 0.00 -10.13
C PHE A 74 5.36 -1.16 -9.59
N HIS A 75 4.24 -0.86 -8.93
CA HIS A 75 3.36 -1.86 -8.31
C HIS A 75 2.70 -2.76 -9.35
N MET A 76 2.26 -2.22 -10.49
CA MET A 76 1.76 -2.99 -11.63
C MET A 76 2.83 -3.94 -12.18
N ALA A 77 4.09 -3.49 -12.26
CA ALA A 77 5.20 -4.33 -12.69
C ALA A 77 5.60 -5.43 -11.70
N GLN A 78 5.00 -5.46 -10.49
CA GLN A 78 5.17 -6.57 -9.53
C GLN A 78 4.08 -7.66 -9.67
N GLN A 79 3.13 -7.49 -10.58
CA GLN A 79 2.17 -8.55 -10.90
C GLN A 79 2.90 -9.71 -11.57
N ASP A 80 2.69 -10.93 -11.08
CA ASP A 80 3.22 -12.13 -11.73
C ASP A 80 2.34 -12.54 -12.93
N ASP A 81 2.87 -13.46 -13.77
CA ASP A 81 2.22 -13.91 -15.01
C ASP A 81 0.81 -14.50 -14.82
N ASP A 82 0.51 -15.04 -13.64
CA ASP A 82 -0.83 -15.56 -13.28
C ASP A 82 -1.76 -14.47 -12.72
N GLY A 83 -1.36 -13.20 -12.80
CA GLY A 83 -2.10 -12.04 -12.34
C GLY A 83 -2.04 -11.79 -10.84
N ALA A 84 -1.33 -12.63 -10.08
CA ALA A 84 -1.27 -12.51 -8.63
C ALA A 84 -0.10 -11.61 -8.15
N TRP A 85 -0.31 -10.96 -7.01
CA TRP A 85 0.78 -10.38 -6.23
C TRP A 85 1.17 -11.35 -5.12
N ARG A 86 2.47 -11.58 -4.98
CA ARG A 86 3.01 -12.52 -4.00
C ARG A 86 3.75 -11.78 -2.88
N PRO A 87 3.82 -12.37 -1.67
CA PRO A 87 4.61 -11.80 -0.58
C PRO A 87 6.08 -11.62 -0.99
N ALA A 88 6.63 -10.43 -0.75
CA ALA A 88 8.07 -10.16 -0.85
C ALA A 88 8.85 -10.67 0.37
N TRP A 89 8.17 -11.28 1.34
CA TRP A 89 8.73 -11.83 2.57
C TRP A 89 8.46 -13.34 2.68
N SER A 90 9.21 -14.00 3.55
CA SER A 90 8.95 -15.38 3.97
C SER A 90 9.11 -15.50 5.49
N TRP A 91 8.59 -16.58 6.06
CA TRP A 91 8.79 -16.91 7.48
C TRP A 91 10.11 -17.67 7.74
N GLY A 92 10.99 -17.74 6.73
CA GLY A 92 12.24 -18.51 6.78
C GLY A 92 12.00 -20.01 7.03
N ASP A 93 13.02 -20.68 7.55
CA ASP A 93 13.02 -22.13 7.75
C ASP A 93 12.22 -22.58 8.98
N SER A 94 11.92 -21.66 9.91
CA SER A 94 11.22 -21.97 11.16
C SER A 94 9.81 -22.56 10.95
N TYR A 95 9.21 -22.33 9.78
CA TYR A 95 7.84 -22.78 9.46
C TYR A 95 7.72 -23.32 8.04
N ALA A 96 8.73 -24.05 7.56
CA ALA A 96 8.80 -24.53 6.18
C ALA A 96 7.56 -25.34 5.72
N ALA A 97 6.94 -26.11 6.61
CA ALA A 97 5.73 -26.89 6.29
C ALA A 97 4.46 -26.02 6.16
N ALA A 98 4.35 -24.93 6.91
CA ALA A 98 3.18 -24.05 6.91
C ALA A 98 3.29 -22.94 5.87
N TRP A 99 4.51 -22.55 5.51
CA TRP A 99 4.75 -21.43 4.60
C TRP A 99 4.08 -21.55 3.23
N PRO A 100 4.04 -22.72 2.54
CA PRO A 100 3.36 -22.82 1.25
C PRO A 100 1.88 -22.44 1.31
N ALA A 101 1.15 -22.94 2.32
CA ALA A 101 -0.25 -22.62 2.51
C ALA A 101 -0.46 -21.14 2.89
N ALA A 102 0.38 -20.63 3.79
CA ALA A 102 0.34 -19.22 4.18
C ALA A 102 0.64 -18.28 3.00
N ARG A 103 1.65 -18.60 2.17
CA ARG A 103 2.02 -17.85 0.97
C ARG A 103 0.83 -17.77 0.02
N GLN A 104 0.14 -18.90 -0.24
CA GLN A 104 -1.04 -18.91 -1.09
C GLN A 104 -2.16 -18.02 -0.54
N ALA A 105 -2.46 -18.13 0.76
CA ALA A 105 -3.49 -17.30 1.40
C ALA A 105 -3.13 -15.80 1.35
N TRP A 106 -1.87 -15.45 1.63
CA TRP A 106 -1.39 -14.08 1.56
C TRP A 106 -1.39 -13.54 0.13
N SER A 107 -1.05 -14.34 -0.88
CA SER A 107 -1.16 -13.92 -2.28
C SER A 107 -2.59 -13.49 -2.63
N GLY A 108 -3.61 -14.18 -2.12
CA GLY A 108 -5.01 -13.76 -2.30
C GLY A 108 -5.30 -12.39 -1.69
N VAL A 109 -4.87 -12.16 -0.45
CA VAL A 109 -5.04 -10.86 0.23
C VAL A 109 -4.32 -9.74 -0.51
N LEU A 110 -3.07 -9.97 -0.91
CA LEU A 110 -2.25 -8.98 -1.61
C LEU A 110 -2.81 -8.66 -2.98
N THR A 111 -3.27 -9.66 -3.73
CA THR A 111 -3.89 -9.46 -5.04
C THR A 111 -5.15 -8.62 -4.92
N VAL A 112 -6.04 -8.93 -3.97
CA VAL A 112 -7.26 -8.11 -3.77
C VAL A 112 -6.92 -6.67 -3.37
N ASN A 113 -5.92 -6.46 -2.52
CA ASN A 113 -5.50 -5.13 -2.12
C ASN A 113 -4.88 -4.34 -3.29
N ALA A 114 -4.03 -4.99 -4.10
CA ALA A 114 -3.45 -4.41 -5.30
C ALA A 114 -4.55 -4.00 -6.28
N LEU A 115 -5.47 -4.90 -6.61
CA LEU A 115 -6.58 -4.62 -7.53
C LEU A 115 -7.49 -3.49 -7.03
N ARG A 116 -7.83 -3.47 -5.73
CA ARG A 116 -8.62 -2.37 -5.14
C ARG A 116 -7.91 -1.02 -5.25
N THR A 117 -6.61 -1.01 -5.01
CA THR A 117 -5.79 0.21 -5.13
C THR A 117 -5.75 0.66 -6.58
N LEU A 118 -5.42 -0.24 -7.52
CA LEU A 118 -5.40 0.07 -8.95
C LEU A 118 -6.78 0.54 -9.44
N ALA A 119 -7.88 -0.05 -8.96
CA ALA A 119 -9.24 0.39 -9.28
C ALA A 119 -9.50 1.80 -8.77
N ALA A 120 -9.08 2.13 -7.55
CA ALA A 120 -9.27 3.46 -6.96
C ALA A 120 -8.52 4.56 -7.71
N PHE A 121 -7.45 4.21 -8.43
CA PHE A 121 -6.67 5.10 -9.30
C PHE A 121 -7.01 4.97 -10.78
N ASP A 122 -8.12 4.31 -11.13
CA ASP A 122 -8.57 4.09 -12.52
C ASP A 122 -7.50 3.42 -13.41
N ARG A 123 -6.65 2.55 -12.82
CA ARG A 123 -5.56 1.83 -13.50
C ARG A 123 -5.93 0.40 -13.91
N LEU A 124 -7.16 -0.05 -13.65
CA LEU A 124 -7.64 -1.34 -14.16
C LEU A 124 -8.13 -1.18 -15.59
N GLN A 125 -7.59 -1.98 -16.50
CA GLN A 125 -8.18 -2.12 -17.83
C GLN A 125 -9.30 -3.16 -17.76
N PRO A 126 -10.45 -2.94 -18.43
CA PRO A 126 -11.43 -4.00 -18.59
C PRO A 126 -10.84 -5.13 -19.43
N ASP A 127 -11.13 -6.36 -19.07
CA ASP A 127 -10.80 -7.52 -19.90
C ASP A 127 -11.44 -7.29 -21.28
N THR A 128 -10.58 -7.19 -22.30
CA THR A 128 -11.02 -7.11 -23.68
C THR A 128 -11.11 -8.53 -24.20
N GLU A 129 -12.24 -9.20 -23.94
CA GLU A 129 -12.64 -10.44 -24.63
C GLU A 129 -13.21 -10.15 -26.02
#